data_AF-A0A655A4Z4-F1
#
_entry.id   AF-A0A655A4Z4-F1
#
_cell.length_a   1.000
_cell.length_b   1.000
_cell.length_c   1.000
_cell.angle_alpha   90.00
_cell.angle_beta   90.00
_cell.angle_gamma   90.00
#
_symmetry.space_group_name_H-M   'P 1'
#
loop_
_entity.id
_entity.type
_entity.pdbx_description
1 polymer ?
#
loop_
_entity_poly.entity_id
_entity_poly.type
_entity_poly.pdbx_seq_one_letter_code
_entity_poly.pdbx_strand_id
1 'polypeptide(L)'
;MYRLARPTAAAQAPKGIVMPARLPNRIHPFVQEIVPVQLVRIGRLYLIGIPGEPTIVAGLRLRRMVASIVGADLADVLCVGYTNAYIHYVTTPEEYLEQRYEGGSTLFGRWELCALMQTVAELAEAMRDGRPVTLGRRPRPTRELSWVRGAPADAGSFGAVIAEPSATYRPGQAVEAVFVSALPNNDLRRGGTYLEVVRREGASWVRIADDGDWATSFRWQRQGRAGSHVSIRWDVPGDTTPGQYRIVHHGTARDRNGMLTAFSATTREFTVV
;
A
#
# COMPACT_ATOMS: atom_id res chain seq x y z
N MET A 1 -16.90 -28.90 -0.61
CA MET A 1 -15.42 -28.85 -0.64
C MET A 1 -14.74 -29.78 0.38
N TYR A 2 -15.18 -29.87 1.64
CA TYR A 2 -14.53 -30.72 2.67
C TYR A 2 -14.45 -32.22 2.39
N ARG A 3 -15.33 -32.77 1.54
CA ARG A 3 -15.30 -34.20 1.18
C ARG A 3 -14.01 -34.61 0.43
N LEU A 4 -13.28 -33.67 -0.17
CA LEU A 4 -12.10 -33.94 -1.01
C LEU A 4 -10.75 -33.62 -0.33
N ALA A 5 -10.75 -33.13 0.92
CA ALA A 5 -9.53 -32.68 1.60
C ALA A 5 -9.52 -32.97 3.12
N ARG A 6 -9.96 -34.17 3.53
CA ARG A 6 -10.07 -34.57 4.94
C ARG A 6 -8.76 -34.37 5.76
N PRO A 7 -7.56 -34.73 5.25
CA PRO A 7 -6.32 -34.50 6.00
C PRO A 7 -6.03 -33.00 6.21
N THR A 8 -6.29 -32.18 5.20
CA THR A 8 -6.12 -30.72 5.30
C THR A 8 -7.12 -30.10 6.26
N ALA A 9 -8.37 -30.56 6.25
CA ALA A 9 -9.38 -30.12 7.20
C ALA A 9 -9.00 -30.47 8.64
N ALA A 10 -8.49 -31.69 8.88
CA ALA A 10 -8.02 -32.10 10.20
C ALA A 10 -6.82 -31.25 10.68
N ALA A 11 -5.84 -31.00 9.80
CA ALA A 11 -4.67 -30.17 10.13
C ALA A 11 -5.02 -28.69 10.40
N GLN A 12 -6.14 -28.22 9.86
CA GLN A 12 -6.62 -26.84 10.00
C GLN A 12 -7.66 -26.67 11.11
N ALA A 13 -8.15 -27.76 11.71
CA ALA A 13 -9.19 -27.70 12.74
C ALA A 13 -8.81 -26.71 13.86
N PRO A 14 -9.76 -25.90 14.37
CA PRO A 14 -11.20 -25.93 14.10
C PRO A 14 -11.65 -25.09 12.88
N LYS A 15 -10.73 -24.58 12.05
CA LYS A 15 -11.07 -23.66 10.96
C LYS A 15 -12.06 -24.22 9.97
N GLY A 16 -13.11 -23.44 9.74
CA GLY A 16 -13.98 -23.56 8.58
C GLY A 16 -13.28 -23.09 7.30
N ILE A 17 -12.50 -23.95 6.64
CA ILE A 17 -11.95 -23.74 5.29
C ILE A 17 -13.04 -23.34 4.27
N VAL A 18 -13.03 -22.07 3.86
CA VAL A 18 -13.81 -21.53 2.74
C VAL A 18 -13.14 -21.85 1.40
N MET A 19 -11.82 -21.62 1.31
CA MET A 19 -11.02 -21.80 0.10
C MET A 19 -9.78 -22.64 0.42
N PRO A 20 -9.69 -23.91 -0.03
CA PRO A 20 -8.49 -24.70 0.17
C PRO A 20 -7.39 -24.27 -0.81
N ALA A 21 -6.53 -23.33 -0.41
CA ALA A 21 -5.52 -22.68 -1.27
C ALA A 21 -4.62 -23.64 -2.08
N ARG A 22 -4.39 -24.86 -1.56
CA ARG A 22 -3.66 -25.93 -2.28
C ARG A 22 -4.28 -26.27 -3.64
N LEU A 23 -5.60 -26.19 -3.80
CA LEU A 23 -6.27 -26.50 -5.06
C LEU A 23 -5.99 -25.41 -6.12
N PRO A 24 -6.26 -24.10 -5.86
CA PRO A 24 -5.82 -23.03 -6.75
C PRO A 24 -4.31 -23.06 -7.04
N ASN A 25 -3.45 -23.27 -6.03
CA ASN A 25 -1.99 -23.30 -6.17
C ASN A 25 -1.47 -24.34 -7.19
N ARG A 26 -2.23 -25.40 -7.47
CA ARG A 26 -1.87 -26.39 -8.52
C ARG A 26 -2.03 -25.86 -9.94
N ILE A 27 -2.90 -24.86 -10.12
CA ILE A 27 -3.21 -24.26 -11.42
C ILE A 27 -2.41 -22.97 -11.57
N HIS A 28 -2.43 -22.12 -10.55
CA HIS A 28 -1.72 -20.86 -10.51
C HIS A 28 -1.37 -20.53 -9.05
N PRO A 29 -0.16 -20.00 -8.77
CA PRO A 29 0.22 -19.56 -7.43
C PRO A 29 -0.77 -18.51 -6.92
N PHE A 30 -1.63 -18.93 -6.01
CA PHE A 30 -2.70 -18.13 -5.40
C PHE A 30 -2.27 -17.62 -4.02
N VAL A 31 -1.57 -18.46 -3.25
CA VAL A 31 -0.95 -18.13 -1.96
C VAL A 31 0.52 -18.54 -2.00
N GLN A 32 1.39 -17.72 -1.42
CA GLN A 32 2.83 -18.01 -1.32
C GLN A 32 3.09 -19.17 -0.35
N GLU A 33 3.77 -20.22 -0.80
CA GLU A 33 4.15 -21.39 0.04
C GLU A 33 5.60 -21.34 0.52
N ILE A 34 6.40 -20.41 -0.02
CA ILE A 34 7.80 -20.18 0.33
C ILE A 34 7.92 -18.69 0.64
N VAL A 35 8.25 -18.36 1.88
CA VAL A 35 8.36 -16.96 2.31
C VAL A 35 9.65 -16.67 3.08
N PRO A 36 10.23 -15.48 2.90
CA PRO A 36 11.41 -15.04 3.64
C PRO A 36 11.06 -14.68 5.10
N VAL A 37 11.84 -15.21 6.02
CA VAL A 37 11.91 -14.77 7.42
C VAL A 37 13.30 -14.20 7.65
N GLN A 38 13.40 -13.06 8.30
CA GLN A 38 14.67 -12.33 8.45
C GLN A 38 14.86 -11.86 9.88
N LEU A 39 16.10 -11.88 10.35
CA LEU A 39 16.51 -11.22 11.59
C LEU A 39 17.66 -10.27 11.25
N VAL A 40 17.50 -8.98 11.59
CA VAL A 40 18.52 -7.94 11.36
C VAL A 40 18.94 -7.36 12.70
N ARG A 41 20.25 -7.15 12.89
CA ARG A 41 20.80 -6.46 14.06
C ARG A 41 21.45 -5.14 13.65
N ILE A 42 21.13 -4.07 14.35
CA ILE A 42 21.72 -2.73 14.19
C ILE A 42 22.17 -2.26 15.57
N GLY A 43 23.45 -2.46 15.90
CA GLY A 43 23.96 -2.19 17.24
C GLY A 43 23.25 -3.04 18.30
N ARG A 44 22.48 -2.39 19.18
CA ARG A 44 21.66 -3.06 20.20
C ARG A 44 20.26 -3.49 19.71
N LEU A 45 19.79 -2.92 18.60
CA LEU A 45 18.44 -3.16 18.07
C LEU A 45 18.39 -4.45 17.24
N TYR A 46 17.32 -5.25 17.42
CA TYR A 46 17.00 -6.45 16.67
C TYR A 46 15.63 -6.31 16.01
N LEU A 47 15.57 -6.54 14.70
CA LEU A 47 14.36 -6.46 13.89
C LEU A 47 14.02 -7.85 13.34
N ILE A 48 12.89 -8.41 13.79
CA ILE A 48 12.34 -9.68 13.33
C ILE A 48 11.40 -9.38 12.15
N GLY A 49 11.85 -9.61 10.93
CA GLY A 49 11.05 -9.46 9.72
C GLY A 49 10.14 -10.67 9.53
N ILE A 50 8.82 -10.46 9.69
CA ILE A 50 7.80 -11.48 9.49
C ILE A 50 6.99 -11.17 8.23
N PRO A 51 6.82 -12.15 7.31
CA PRO A 51 6.12 -11.94 6.05
C PRO A 51 4.59 -11.99 6.19
N GLY A 52 4.02 -11.37 7.23
CA GLY A 52 2.60 -11.42 7.52
C GLY A 52 2.18 -10.37 8.55
N GLU A 53 1.03 -10.60 9.19
CA GLU A 53 0.39 -9.71 10.15
C GLU A 53 0.33 -10.39 11.54
N PRO A 54 1.41 -10.35 12.34
CA PRO A 54 1.38 -10.89 13.69
C PRO A 54 0.39 -10.14 14.56
N THR A 55 -0.46 -10.88 15.28
CA THR A 55 -1.22 -10.31 16.39
C THR A 55 -0.28 -9.81 17.48
N ILE A 56 -0.83 -9.03 18.42
CA ILE A 56 -0.08 -8.46 19.54
C ILE A 56 0.66 -9.57 20.31
N VAL A 57 -0.03 -10.66 20.65
CA VAL A 57 0.55 -11.74 21.46
C VAL A 57 1.51 -12.60 20.61
N ALA A 58 1.20 -12.84 19.34
CA ALA A 58 2.11 -13.53 18.43
C ALA A 58 3.46 -12.79 18.28
N GLY A 59 3.39 -11.47 18.02
CA GLY A 59 4.57 -10.61 17.95
C GLY A 59 5.33 -10.56 19.28
N LEU A 60 4.63 -10.50 20.41
CA LEU A 60 5.27 -10.52 21.74
C LEU A 60 6.01 -11.83 22.01
N ARG A 61 5.45 -12.98 21.64
CA ARG A 61 6.10 -14.30 21.79
C ARG A 61 7.40 -14.37 20.98
N LEU A 62 7.38 -13.90 19.74
CA LEU A 62 8.59 -13.79 18.90
C LEU A 62 9.65 -12.89 19.54
N ARG A 63 9.26 -11.71 20.01
CA ARG A 63 10.18 -10.75 20.64
C ARG A 63 10.83 -11.30 21.90
N ARG A 64 10.05 -11.90 22.80
CA ARG A 64 10.55 -12.51 24.04
C ARG A 64 11.52 -13.65 23.77
N MET A 65 11.19 -14.51 22.81
CA MET A 65 12.05 -15.63 22.41
C MET A 65 13.39 -15.13 21.88
N VAL A 66 13.39 -14.18 20.94
CA VAL A 66 14.64 -13.62 20.40
C VAL A 66 15.44 -12.90 21.48
N ALA A 67 14.81 -12.05 22.28
CA ALA A 67 15.45 -11.33 23.39
C ALA A 67 16.17 -12.31 24.34
N SER A 68 15.50 -13.41 24.70
CA SER A 68 16.07 -14.46 25.54
C SER A 68 17.24 -15.18 24.87
N ILE A 69 17.16 -15.48 23.57
CA ILE A 69 18.23 -16.20 22.85
C ILE A 69 19.49 -15.33 22.75
N VAL A 70 19.34 -14.05 22.38
CA VAL A 70 20.48 -13.16 22.08
C VAL A 70 20.96 -12.36 23.30
N GLY A 71 20.27 -12.48 24.44
CA GLY A 71 20.60 -11.74 25.66
C GLY A 71 20.35 -10.24 25.56
N ALA A 72 19.33 -9.82 24.81
CA ALA A 72 18.96 -8.42 24.63
C ALA A 72 17.77 -8.02 25.51
N ASP A 73 17.67 -6.72 25.81
CA ASP A 73 16.47 -6.17 26.43
C ASP A 73 15.28 -6.30 25.48
N LEU A 74 14.11 -6.64 26.01
CA LEU A 74 12.88 -6.80 25.20
C LEU A 74 12.48 -5.52 24.44
N ALA A 75 12.87 -4.35 24.98
CA ALA A 75 12.67 -3.05 24.35
C ALA A 75 13.46 -2.90 23.05
N ASP A 76 14.60 -3.58 22.93
CA ASP A 76 15.49 -3.54 21.76
C ASP A 76 15.14 -4.61 20.71
N VAL A 77 14.09 -5.42 20.93
CA VAL A 77 13.65 -6.44 19.97
C VAL A 77 12.28 -6.08 19.43
N LEU A 78 12.20 -5.81 18.12
CA LEU A 78 10.96 -5.43 17.43
C LEU A 78 10.49 -6.52 16.47
N CYS A 79 9.19 -6.80 16.47
CA CYS A 79 8.54 -7.62 15.45
C CYS A 79 8.03 -6.69 14.34
N VAL A 80 8.55 -6.85 13.14
CA VAL A 80 8.21 -6.04 11.97
C VAL A 80 7.40 -6.92 11.01
N GLY A 81 6.08 -6.72 10.99
CA GLY A 81 5.18 -7.36 10.02
C GLY A 81 5.39 -6.83 8.60
N TYR A 82 4.61 -7.33 7.64
CA TYR A 82 4.61 -6.92 6.23
C TYR A 82 6.01 -6.90 5.57
N THR A 83 6.92 -7.76 6.04
CA THR A 83 8.32 -7.73 5.62
C THR A 83 8.58 -8.77 4.53
N ASN A 84 9.10 -8.33 3.38
CA ASN A 84 9.58 -9.15 2.25
C ASN A 84 8.54 -10.01 1.48
N ALA A 85 7.47 -10.47 2.13
CA ALA A 85 6.37 -11.24 1.54
C ALA A 85 5.08 -11.09 2.38
N TYR A 86 3.99 -11.75 1.97
CA TYR A 86 2.69 -11.61 2.64
C TYR A 86 1.91 -12.94 2.70
N ILE A 87 1.77 -13.48 3.91
CA ILE A 87 1.02 -14.72 4.24
C ILE A 87 -0.23 -14.45 5.08
N HIS A 88 -0.81 -13.26 4.96
CA HIS A 88 -1.93 -12.82 5.80
C HIS A 88 -1.56 -12.83 7.30
N TYR A 89 -2.45 -13.31 8.16
CA TYR A 89 -2.37 -13.13 9.60
C TYR A 89 -1.57 -14.22 10.29
N VAL A 90 -0.86 -13.85 11.35
CA VAL A 90 -0.16 -14.80 12.23
C VAL A 90 -0.76 -14.69 13.62
N THR A 91 -1.58 -15.67 14.00
CA THR A 91 -2.20 -15.76 15.33
C THR A 91 -1.47 -16.72 16.25
N THR A 92 -1.65 -16.58 17.56
CA THR A 92 -1.23 -17.64 18.49
C THR A 92 -2.11 -18.88 18.34
N PRO A 93 -1.65 -20.07 18.77
CA PRO A 93 -2.48 -21.28 18.77
C PRO A 93 -3.79 -21.14 19.57
N GLU A 94 -3.84 -20.25 20.55
CA GLU A 94 -5.02 -19.96 21.37
C GLU A 94 -5.98 -19.01 20.64
N GLU A 95 -5.47 -17.91 20.09
CA GLU A 95 -6.25 -16.98 19.26
C GLU A 95 -6.83 -17.68 18.02
N TYR A 96 -6.07 -18.61 17.43
CA TYR A 96 -6.53 -19.42 16.31
C TYR A 96 -7.78 -20.23 16.64
N LEU A 97 -7.96 -20.71 17.89
CA LEU A 97 -9.12 -21.53 18.25
C LEU A 97 -10.43 -20.74 18.18
N GLU A 98 -10.38 -19.43 18.43
CA GLU A 98 -11.54 -18.55 18.38
C GLU A 98 -12.06 -18.34 16.95
N GLN A 99 -11.21 -18.56 15.94
CA GLN A 99 -11.57 -18.43 14.52
C GLN A 99 -12.29 -17.11 14.17
N ARG A 100 -11.83 -16.01 14.79
CA ARG A 100 -12.09 -14.64 14.30
C ARG A 100 -11.41 -14.43 12.95
N TYR A 101 -11.50 -13.21 12.41
CA TYR A 101 -10.94 -12.87 11.11
C TYR A 101 -9.47 -13.30 10.95
N GLU A 102 -8.66 -13.02 11.97
CA GLU A 102 -7.22 -13.31 12.00
C GLU A 102 -6.96 -14.82 12.07
N GLY A 103 -7.72 -15.54 12.90
CA GLY A 103 -7.62 -17.00 13.01
C GLY A 103 -8.06 -17.71 11.73
N GLY A 104 -9.11 -17.21 11.06
CA GLY A 104 -9.53 -17.65 9.74
C GLY A 104 -8.46 -17.41 8.67
N SER A 105 -7.75 -16.29 8.78
CA SER A 105 -6.70 -15.83 7.85
C SER A 105 -5.29 -16.32 8.18
N THR A 106 -5.10 -17.13 9.24
CA THR A 106 -3.82 -17.79 9.56
C THR A 106 -3.63 -19.03 8.69
N LEU A 107 -3.07 -18.85 7.51
CA LEU A 107 -3.19 -19.77 6.37
C LEU A 107 -2.67 -21.19 6.63
N PHE A 108 -1.55 -21.34 7.32
CA PHE A 108 -0.86 -22.59 7.58
C PHE A 108 -1.33 -23.29 8.85
N GLY A 109 -2.43 -22.81 9.43
CA GLY A 109 -3.15 -23.45 10.51
C GLY A 109 -2.66 -23.05 11.89
N ARG A 110 -3.16 -23.75 12.92
CA ARG A 110 -2.97 -23.40 14.33
C ARG A 110 -1.51 -23.21 14.75
N TRP A 111 -0.60 -23.93 14.09
CA TRP A 111 0.82 -23.97 14.45
C TRP A 111 1.71 -23.06 13.59
N GLU A 112 1.13 -22.19 12.77
CA GLU A 112 1.87 -21.26 11.92
C GLU A 112 2.85 -20.38 12.70
N LEU A 113 2.39 -19.75 13.80
CA LEU A 113 3.28 -18.98 14.67
C LEU A 113 4.42 -19.83 15.23
N CYS A 114 4.14 -21.06 15.66
CA CYS A 114 5.16 -21.94 16.22
C CYS A 114 6.23 -22.31 15.17
N ALA A 115 5.84 -22.55 13.93
CA ALA A 115 6.77 -22.80 12.83
C ALA A 115 7.63 -21.56 12.51
N LEU A 116 7.04 -20.36 12.51
CA LEU A 116 7.77 -19.11 12.37
C LEU A 116 8.74 -18.88 13.54
N MET A 117 8.28 -19.12 14.78
CA MET A 117 9.13 -19.02 15.97
C MET A 117 10.33 -19.96 15.90
N GLN A 118 10.15 -21.20 15.44
CA GLN A 118 11.26 -22.12 15.25
C GLN A 118 12.30 -21.56 14.25
N THR A 119 11.82 -21.07 13.10
CA THR A 119 12.70 -20.47 12.07
C THR A 119 13.45 -19.25 12.62
N VAL A 120 12.76 -18.37 13.36
CA VAL A 120 13.37 -17.18 13.96
C VAL A 120 14.35 -17.53 15.09
N ALA A 121 14.06 -18.58 15.86
CA ALA A 121 14.98 -19.06 16.90
C ALA A 121 16.29 -19.54 16.28
N GLU A 122 16.24 -20.32 15.18
CA GLU A 122 17.43 -20.76 14.44
C GLU A 122 18.26 -19.56 13.94
N LEU A 123 17.61 -18.51 13.41
CA LEU A 123 18.27 -17.27 13.01
C LEU A 123 18.92 -16.55 14.20
N ALA A 124 18.23 -16.47 15.34
CA ALA A 124 18.72 -15.79 16.54
C ALA A 124 19.91 -16.53 17.17
N GLU A 125 19.86 -17.86 17.23
CA GLU A 125 20.96 -18.69 17.72
C GLU A 125 22.19 -18.59 16.82
N ALA A 126 21.99 -18.68 15.49
CA ALA A 126 23.08 -18.50 14.54
C ALA A 126 23.71 -17.11 14.64
N MET A 127 22.88 -16.06 14.82
CA MET A 127 23.36 -14.69 15.02
C MET A 127 24.16 -14.53 16.33
N ARG A 128 23.68 -15.11 17.44
CA ARG A 128 24.39 -15.12 18.73
C ARG A 128 25.75 -15.80 18.60
N ASP A 129 25.79 -16.95 17.92
CA ASP A 129 26.98 -17.78 17.81
C ASP A 129 27.93 -17.34 16.68
N GLY A 130 27.57 -16.31 15.90
CA GLY A 130 28.36 -15.84 14.75
C GLY A 130 28.45 -16.87 13.61
N ARG A 131 27.45 -17.75 13.47
CA ARG A 131 27.42 -18.81 12.47
C ARG A 131 26.59 -18.42 11.25
N PRO A 132 26.96 -18.85 10.04
CA PRO A 132 26.12 -18.67 8.85
C PRO A 132 24.86 -19.55 8.95
N VAL A 133 23.80 -19.12 8.26
CA VAL A 133 22.56 -19.89 8.10
C VAL A 133 22.44 -20.36 6.65
N THR A 134 22.07 -21.63 6.47
CA THR A 134 21.80 -22.18 5.13
C THR A 134 20.51 -21.58 4.59
N LEU A 135 20.59 -20.93 3.43
CA LEU A 135 19.41 -20.37 2.78
C LEU A 135 18.48 -21.49 2.29
N GLY A 136 17.20 -21.34 2.62
CA GLY A 136 16.15 -22.20 2.08
C GLY A 136 15.89 -21.97 0.60
N ARG A 137 14.85 -22.64 0.10
CA ARG A 137 14.37 -22.43 -1.28
C ARG A 137 13.93 -20.98 -1.45
N ARG A 138 14.28 -20.38 -2.59
CA ARG A 138 13.79 -19.04 -2.96
C ARG A 138 12.38 -19.13 -3.56
N PRO A 139 11.51 -18.12 -3.36
CA PRO A 139 10.26 -18.02 -4.09
C PRO A 139 10.53 -18.06 -5.61
N ARG A 140 9.69 -18.77 -6.37
CA ARG A 140 9.81 -18.81 -7.83
C ARG A 140 9.13 -17.58 -8.42
N PRO A 141 9.69 -16.95 -9.48
CA PRO A 141 8.98 -15.92 -10.21
C PRO A 141 7.72 -16.53 -10.83
N THR A 142 6.62 -15.80 -10.76
CA THR A 142 5.31 -16.22 -11.27
C THR A 142 4.96 -15.34 -12.46
N ARG A 143 4.34 -15.93 -13.48
CA ARG A 143 3.81 -15.14 -14.60
C ARG A 143 2.54 -14.45 -14.14
N GLU A 144 2.48 -13.13 -14.30
CA GLU A 144 1.28 -12.38 -13.94
C GLU A 144 0.11 -12.71 -14.88
N LEU A 145 -1.07 -12.91 -14.29
CA LEU A 145 -2.33 -12.98 -15.00
C LEU A 145 -3.11 -11.70 -14.69
N SER A 146 -3.45 -10.93 -15.73
CA SER A 146 -4.31 -9.76 -15.60
C SER A 146 -5.60 -9.98 -16.39
N TRP A 147 -6.72 -9.83 -15.70
CA TRP A 147 -8.06 -9.81 -16.29
C TRP A 147 -8.56 -8.38 -16.51
N VAL A 148 -7.73 -7.38 -16.19
CA VAL A 148 -8.05 -5.97 -16.38
C VAL A 148 -7.98 -5.66 -17.87
N ARG A 149 -9.11 -5.25 -18.44
CA ARG A 149 -9.17 -4.82 -19.85
C ARG A 149 -8.32 -3.56 -20.05
N GLY A 150 -7.72 -3.44 -21.23
CA GLY A 150 -7.01 -2.22 -21.62
C GLY A 150 -7.93 -0.99 -21.52
N ALA A 151 -7.36 0.13 -21.09
CA ALA A 151 -8.08 1.39 -21.02
C ALA A 151 -8.53 1.83 -22.42
N PRO A 152 -9.79 2.27 -22.60
CA PRO A 152 -10.22 2.86 -23.86
C PRO A 152 -9.49 4.17 -24.12
N ALA A 153 -9.54 4.66 -25.37
CA ALA A 153 -9.11 6.02 -25.68
C ALA A 153 -9.93 7.04 -24.88
N ASP A 154 -9.26 8.06 -24.38
CA ASP A 154 -9.91 9.17 -23.69
C ASP A 154 -10.58 10.10 -24.71
N ALA A 155 -11.62 10.82 -24.28
CA ALA A 155 -12.30 11.80 -25.12
C ALA A 155 -12.64 13.06 -24.32
N GLY A 156 -12.41 14.23 -24.91
CA GLY A 156 -12.78 15.51 -24.32
C GLY A 156 -11.77 16.61 -24.64
N SER A 157 -12.13 17.83 -24.28
CA SER A 157 -11.24 18.99 -24.35
C SER A 157 -10.29 18.99 -23.15
N PHE A 158 -9.26 18.14 -23.19
CA PHE A 158 -8.34 17.96 -22.05
C PHE A 158 -7.77 19.29 -21.57
N GLY A 159 -7.90 19.53 -20.26
CA GLY A 159 -7.47 20.75 -19.60
C GLY A 159 -8.47 21.89 -19.59
N ALA A 160 -9.65 21.74 -20.22
CA ALA A 160 -10.73 22.70 -20.04
C ALA A 160 -11.21 22.73 -18.58
N VAL A 161 -11.33 23.92 -18.00
CA VAL A 161 -11.85 24.11 -16.63
C VAL A 161 -13.38 24.16 -16.68
N ILE A 162 -14.02 23.24 -15.96
CA ILE A 162 -15.48 23.11 -15.86
C ILE A 162 -16.01 23.95 -14.70
N ALA A 163 -15.28 23.95 -13.58
CA ALA A 163 -15.60 24.75 -12.41
C ALA A 163 -14.33 25.44 -11.93
N GLU A 164 -14.35 26.77 -11.98
CA GLU A 164 -13.27 27.64 -11.49
C GLU A 164 -13.41 27.89 -9.99
N PRO A 165 -12.31 28.10 -9.25
CA PRO A 165 -12.35 28.49 -7.86
C PRO A 165 -13.01 29.87 -7.68
N SER A 166 -13.56 30.15 -6.51
CA SER A 166 -14.04 31.49 -6.15
C SER A 166 -12.90 32.50 -6.11
N ALA A 167 -13.21 33.80 -6.21
CA ALA A 167 -12.17 34.83 -6.30
C ALA A 167 -11.36 35.02 -5.01
N THR A 168 -11.98 34.76 -3.84
CA THR A 168 -11.38 35.02 -2.53
C THR A 168 -11.70 33.89 -1.55
N TYR A 169 -10.70 33.53 -0.74
CA TYR A 169 -10.79 32.55 0.33
C TYR A 169 -10.08 33.04 1.59
N ARG A 170 -10.39 32.42 2.71
CA ARG A 170 -9.71 32.57 4.00
C ARG A 170 -9.07 31.24 4.40
N PRO A 171 -8.02 31.26 5.24
CA PRO A 171 -7.53 30.05 5.91
C PRO A 171 -8.67 29.24 6.55
N GLY A 172 -8.61 27.92 6.41
CA GLY A 172 -9.64 26.97 6.84
C GLY A 172 -10.79 26.74 5.85
N GLN A 173 -10.86 27.50 4.75
CA GLN A 173 -11.81 27.22 3.66
C GLN A 173 -11.22 26.26 2.63
N ALA A 174 -12.09 25.74 1.76
CA ALA A 174 -11.71 24.81 0.71
C ALA A 174 -11.84 25.45 -0.68
N VAL A 175 -10.75 25.43 -1.43
CA VAL A 175 -10.71 25.78 -2.84
C VAL A 175 -10.98 24.52 -3.65
N GLU A 176 -11.89 24.61 -4.63
CA GLU A 176 -12.18 23.49 -5.52
C GLU A 176 -12.14 23.95 -6.98
N ALA A 177 -11.57 23.10 -7.83
CA ALA A 177 -11.54 23.27 -9.27
C ALA A 177 -11.81 21.94 -9.99
N VAL A 178 -12.55 21.99 -11.09
CA VAL A 178 -12.89 20.78 -11.87
C VAL A 178 -12.41 20.94 -13.30
N PHE A 179 -11.71 19.93 -13.82
CA PHE A 179 -11.12 19.92 -15.16
C PHE A 179 -11.65 18.75 -15.99
N VAL A 180 -11.81 18.95 -17.30
CA VAL A 180 -11.87 17.84 -18.25
C VAL A 180 -10.49 17.19 -18.29
N SER A 181 -10.42 15.88 -18.04
CA SER A 181 -9.17 15.16 -17.92
C SER A 181 -9.25 13.75 -18.51
N ALA A 182 -8.16 13.00 -18.40
CA ALA A 182 -7.98 11.63 -18.90
C ALA A 182 -7.82 10.62 -17.75
N LEU A 183 -7.80 9.32 -18.07
CA LEU A 183 -7.57 8.27 -17.08
C LEU A 183 -6.17 8.39 -16.43
N PRO A 184 -6.06 8.47 -15.08
CA PRO A 184 -4.76 8.64 -14.41
C PRO A 184 -3.80 7.48 -14.66
N ASN A 185 -4.31 6.26 -14.91
CA ASN A 185 -3.50 5.09 -15.21
C ASN A 185 -2.71 5.18 -16.53
N ASN A 186 -2.98 6.17 -17.38
CA ASN A 186 -2.16 6.41 -18.57
C ASN A 186 -0.72 6.79 -18.19
N ASP A 187 -0.55 7.49 -17.08
CA ASP A 187 0.75 7.88 -16.53
C ASP A 187 0.62 8.05 -15.01
N LEU A 188 1.32 7.20 -14.26
CA LEU A 188 1.32 7.22 -12.80
C LEU A 188 2.09 8.42 -12.21
N ARG A 189 2.75 9.23 -13.05
CA ARG A 189 3.49 10.44 -12.66
C ARG A 189 4.48 10.20 -11.51
N ARG A 190 5.17 9.06 -11.51
CA ARG A 190 6.17 8.74 -10.47
C ARG A 190 7.28 9.80 -10.45
N GLY A 191 7.45 10.46 -9.31
CA GLY A 191 8.39 11.58 -9.15
C GLY A 191 7.89 12.93 -9.70
N GLY A 192 6.66 12.99 -10.19
CA GLY A 192 5.94 14.22 -10.53
C GLY A 192 4.65 14.33 -9.71
N THR A 193 3.66 15.04 -10.23
CA THR A 193 2.37 15.24 -9.56
C THR A 193 1.21 15.42 -10.54
N TYR A 194 0.00 15.04 -10.13
CA TYR A 194 -1.25 15.31 -10.86
C TYR A 194 -1.79 16.74 -10.64
N LEU A 195 -1.37 17.42 -9.57
CA LEU A 195 -1.83 18.77 -9.25
C LEU A 195 -0.75 19.58 -8.52
N GLU A 196 -0.79 20.89 -8.72
CA GLU A 196 -0.03 21.83 -7.91
C GLU A 196 -0.95 22.94 -7.43
N VAL A 197 -0.78 23.35 -6.17
CA VAL A 197 -1.19 24.68 -5.72
C VAL A 197 0.04 25.56 -5.85
N VAL A 198 -0.07 26.65 -6.59
CA VAL A 198 1.05 27.58 -6.81
C VAL A 198 0.67 28.97 -6.32
N ARG A 199 1.62 29.61 -5.62
CA ARG A 199 1.52 30.97 -5.10
C ARG A 199 2.33 31.93 -5.97
N ARG A 200 1.83 33.14 -6.15
CA ARG A 200 2.56 34.20 -6.83
C ARG A 200 3.60 34.83 -5.90
N GLU A 201 4.85 34.87 -6.36
CA GLU A 201 5.98 35.53 -5.70
C GLU A 201 6.65 36.49 -6.69
N GLY A 202 6.35 37.78 -6.56
CA GLY A 202 6.75 38.79 -7.54
C GLY A 202 6.20 38.50 -8.93
N ALA A 203 7.09 38.22 -9.88
CA ALA A 203 6.75 37.84 -11.25
C ALA A 203 6.66 36.31 -11.47
N SER A 204 7.01 35.50 -10.46
CA SER A 204 7.11 34.05 -10.57
C SER A 204 5.97 33.34 -9.85
N TRP A 205 5.75 32.07 -10.20
CA TRP A 205 4.83 31.17 -9.51
C TRP A 205 5.63 30.06 -8.84
N VAL A 206 5.40 29.85 -7.55
CA VAL A 206 6.11 28.87 -6.73
C VAL A 206 5.10 27.84 -6.23
N ARG A 207 5.40 26.55 -6.41
CA ARG A 207 4.57 25.47 -5.85
C ARG A 207 4.67 25.48 -4.33
N ILE A 208 3.50 25.49 -3.69
CA ILE A 208 3.38 25.44 -2.23
C ILE A 208 2.70 24.17 -1.73
N ALA A 209 2.00 23.44 -2.61
CA ALA A 209 1.48 22.11 -2.32
C ALA A 209 1.33 21.28 -3.62
N ASP A 210 1.39 19.96 -3.50
CA ASP A 210 1.09 18.98 -4.55
C ASP A 210 0.18 17.85 -4.04
N ASP A 211 -0.01 16.78 -4.83
CA ASP A 211 -0.83 15.63 -4.48
C ASP A 211 -0.24 14.70 -3.40
N GLY A 212 0.96 15.00 -2.89
CA GLY A 212 1.54 14.38 -1.71
C GLY A 212 1.17 15.09 -0.39
N ASP A 213 0.65 16.32 -0.46
CA ASP A 213 0.29 17.12 0.72
C ASP A 213 -1.10 16.78 1.25
N TRP A 214 -1.22 16.65 2.58
CA TRP A 214 -2.50 16.38 3.27
C TRP A 214 -3.60 17.41 2.99
N ALA A 215 -3.21 18.64 2.65
CA ALA A 215 -4.13 19.73 2.37
C ALA A 215 -4.78 19.62 0.98
N THR A 216 -4.34 18.70 0.11
CA THR A 216 -4.87 18.57 -1.24
C THR A 216 -5.60 17.24 -1.43
N SER A 217 -6.52 17.21 -2.39
CA SER A 217 -7.08 15.95 -2.87
C SER A 217 -7.32 15.97 -4.38
N PHE A 218 -7.11 14.81 -4.98
CA PHE A 218 -7.31 14.53 -6.39
C PHE A 218 -8.40 13.47 -6.55
N ARG A 219 -9.49 13.82 -7.24
CA ARG A 219 -10.59 12.87 -7.49
C ARG A 219 -10.89 12.78 -8.97
N TRP A 220 -10.58 11.64 -9.57
CA TRP A 220 -10.96 11.32 -10.94
C TRP A 220 -12.34 10.66 -11.00
N GLN A 221 -13.16 11.05 -11.98
CA GLN A 221 -14.47 10.45 -12.24
C GLN A 221 -14.71 10.27 -13.74
N ARG A 222 -15.20 9.07 -14.11
CA ARG A 222 -15.63 8.78 -15.49
C ARG A 222 -16.88 9.60 -15.83
N GLN A 223 -16.91 10.15 -17.04
CA GLN A 223 -18.04 10.88 -17.61
C GLN A 223 -18.45 10.24 -18.93
N GLY A 224 -19.60 9.56 -18.95
CA GLY A 224 -20.04 8.78 -20.10
C GLY A 224 -19.08 7.62 -20.43
N ARG A 225 -18.91 7.33 -21.73
CA ARG A 225 -18.12 6.17 -22.19
C ARG A 225 -16.60 6.40 -22.20
N ALA A 226 -16.16 7.60 -22.55
CA ALA A 226 -14.74 7.91 -22.79
C ALA A 226 -14.27 9.23 -22.15
N GLY A 227 -15.18 10.09 -21.71
CA GLY A 227 -14.83 11.31 -21.00
C GLY A 227 -14.48 11.06 -19.55
N SER A 228 -13.77 12.00 -18.94
CA SER A 228 -13.58 12.03 -17.50
C SER A 228 -13.31 13.44 -17.00
N HIS A 229 -13.66 13.67 -15.74
CA HIS A 229 -13.32 14.89 -15.02
C HIS A 229 -12.39 14.59 -13.85
N VAL A 230 -11.59 15.58 -13.48
CA VAL A 230 -10.80 15.60 -12.26
C VAL A 230 -11.26 16.77 -11.41
N SER A 231 -11.65 16.48 -10.17
CA SER A 231 -11.87 17.49 -9.13
C SER A 231 -10.61 17.58 -8.27
N ILE A 232 -10.02 18.77 -8.20
CA ILE A 232 -8.92 19.10 -7.31
C ILE A 232 -9.46 19.98 -6.20
N ARG A 233 -9.15 19.62 -4.96
CA ARG A 233 -9.48 20.41 -3.78
C ARG A 233 -8.22 20.76 -3.02
N TRP A 234 -8.16 21.98 -2.50
CA TRP A 234 -7.14 22.44 -1.56
C TRP A 234 -7.81 23.03 -0.32
N ASP A 235 -7.64 22.38 0.82
CA ASP A 235 -8.06 22.87 2.13
C ASP A 235 -6.99 23.85 2.63
N VAL A 236 -7.28 25.15 2.59
CA VAL A 236 -6.31 26.24 2.85
C VAL A 236 -5.78 26.14 4.29
N PRO A 237 -4.49 25.83 4.52
CA PRO A 237 -3.93 25.73 5.86
C PRO A 237 -4.05 27.02 6.67
N GLY A 238 -4.14 26.89 8.00
CA GLY A 238 -4.32 28.03 8.92
C GLY A 238 -3.20 29.08 8.88
N ASP A 239 -1.99 28.67 8.49
CA ASP A 239 -0.77 29.47 8.37
C ASP A 239 -0.48 29.93 6.93
N THR A 240 -1.45 29.78 6.02
CA THR A 240 -1.31 30.20 4.62
C THR A 240 -1.04 31.71 4.56
N THR A 241 0.07 32.07 3.92
CA THR A 241 0.40 33.48 3.67
C THR A 241 -0.65 34.12 2.76
N PRO A 242 -1.19 35.30 3.08
CA PRO A 242 -2.08 36.01 2.17
C PRO A 242 -1.41 36.29 0.82
N GLY A 243 -2.15 36.15 -0.27
CA GLY A 243 -1.59 36.33 -1.61
C GLY A 243 -2.45 35.76 -2.73
N GLN A 244 -1.89 35.77 -3.94
CA GLN A 244 -2.54 35.19 -5.12
C GLN A 244 -2.06 33.77 -5.38
N TYR A 245 -3.03 32.92 -5.70
CA TYR A 245 -2.87 31.49 -5.88
C TYR A 245 -3.59 31.04 -7.15
N ARG A 246 -3.19 29.89 -7.68
CA ARG A 246 -3.93 29.14 -8.72
C ARG A 246 -3.66 27.65 -8.57
N ILE A 247 -4.56 26.85 -9.12
CA ILE A 247 -4.40 25.40 -9.19
C ILE A 247 -3.93 25.03 -10.59
N VAL A 248 -2.91 24.19 -10.67
CA VAL A 248 -2.41 23.59 -11.91
C VAL A 248 -2.75 22.11 -11.89
N HIS A 249 -3.28 21.58 -12.98
CA HIS A 249 -3.54 20.16 -13.18
C HIS A 249 -2.65 19.62 -14.29
N HIS A 250 -2.06 18.43 -14.08
CA HIS A 250 -1.29 17.72 -15.09
C HIS A 250 -1.94 16.37 -15.42
N GLY A 251 -2.14 16.11 -16.71
CA GLY A 251 -2.74 14.87 -17.19
C GLY A 251 -2.04 14.31 -18.44
N THR A 252 -2.31 13.04 -18.74
CA THR A 252 -1.80 12.34 -19.93
C THR A 252 -2.95 11.62 -20.60
N ALA A 253 -3.30 12.05 -21.80
CA ALA A 253 -4.42 11.52 -22.56
C ALA A 253 -3.97 10.41 -23.52
N ARG A 254 -4.80 9.38 -23.66
CA ARG A 254 -4.58 8.29 -24.62
C ARG A 254 -5.52 8.44 -25.81
N ASP A 255 -4.96 8.44 -27.02
CA ASP A 255 -5.75 8.44 -28.25
C ASP A 255 -6.17 7.04 -28.72
N ARG A 256 -6.87 6.96 -29.86
CA ARG A 256 -7.35 5.68 -30.44
C ARG A 256 -6.24 4.74 -30.91
N ASN A 257 -5.06 5.28 -31.20
CA ASN A 257 -3.87 4.52 -31.59
C ASN A 257 -3.05 4.09 -30.36
N GLY A 258 -3.48 4.49 -29.16
CA GLY A 258 -2.77 4.24 -27.91
C GLY A 258 -1.64 5.21 -27.63
N MET A 259 -1.48 6.28 -28.43
CA MET A 259 -0.48 7.32 -28.22
C MET A 259 -0.83 8.13 -26.97
N LEU A 260 0.19 8.42 -26.15
CA LEU A 260 0.06 9.18 -24.91
C LEU A 260 0.55 10.61 -25.11
N THR A 261 -0.30 11.59 -24.81
CA THR A 261 0.01 13.02 -24.92
C THR A 261 -0.21 13.71 -23.59
N ALA A 262 0.85 14.30 -23.04
CA ALA A 262 0.79 15.10 -21.82
C ALA A 262 0.09 16.44 -22.07
N PHE A 263 -0.64 16.93 -21.07
CA PHE A 263 -1.23 18.27 -21.05
C PHE A 263 -1.15 18.86 -19.64
N SER A 264 -1.25 20.18 -19.57
CA SER A 264 -1.40 20.94 -18.33
C SER A 264 -2.54 21.93 -18.45
N ALA A 265 -3.23 22.17 -17.35
CA ALA A 265 -4.30 23.13 -17.23
C ALA A 265 -4.13 23.97 -15.98
N THR A 266 -4.64 25.19 -16.00
CA THR A 266 -4.50 26.12 -14.88
C THR A 266 -5.79 26.88 -14.70
N THR A 267 -6.25 27.01 -13.45
CA THR A 267 -7.41 27.82 -13.10
C THR A 267 -7.15 29.30 -13.31
N ARG A 268 -8.19 30.12 -13.21
CA ARG A 268 -8.02 31.53 -12.87
C ARG A 268 -7.30 31.72 -11.53
N GLU A 269 -6.73 32.90 -11.35
CA GLU A 269 -6.14 33.31 -10.07
C GLU A 269 -7.23 33.55 -9.02
N PHE A 270 -6.94 33.22 -7.77
CA PHE A 270 -7.77 33.51 -6.61
C PHE A 270 -6.90 34.01 -5.44
N THR A 271 -7.50 34.76 -4.53
CA THR A 271 -6.78 35.40 -3.41
C THR A 271 -7.09 34.69 -2.10
N VAL A 272 -6.07 34.42 -1.29
CA VAL A 272 -6.24 34.07 0.12
C VAL A 272 -5.97 35.32 0.95
N VAL A 273 -6.90 35.69 1.84
CA VAL A 273 -6.84 36.88 2.71
C VAL A 273 -6.72 36.54 4.18
#